data_AF-A0A7S2UL97-F1
#
_entry.id   AF-A0A7S2UL97-F1
#
_cell.length_a   1.000
_cell.length_b   1.000
_cell.length_c   1.000
_cell.angle_alpha   90.00
_cell.angle_beta   90.00
_cell.angle_gamma   90.00
#
_symmetry.space_group_name_H-M   'P 1'
#
loop_
_entity.id
_entity.type
_entity.pdbx_description
1 polymer ?
#
loop_
_entity_poly.entity_id
_entity_poly.type
_entity_poly.pdbx_seq_one_letter_code
_entity_poly.pdbx_strand_id
1 'polypeptide(L)'
;MTRALVNSALVTCYLSLSWMAVLGEAFTNQNIGIAVNEWFEDSLNATAQYGPISDWDVTLVTNMEVLFLDRISFNEDLSRWTTSNVVKMHHMFRNCTLFDSDLSSWDVSNVVDMSGMFRDAESFTAKGGLASWNVSKVLQMDYMFDDAKKFNADISSWVVSSAKDMQGMFNGASIFMGDLSKWDVSKVENMNGMFGSAEGFNSDLSDWNVSNVKNMRTMFRNAKEFNSDISLWDTSNVETMTDMFWGAQKFNDNIGAWDVSSVTAMDGLFDDALAFNFDLSNWDVSKVTTMKLMFSDAKAFNSDISQWDVRQVMDMERMFKGATLFDINLSRWDVSSVESFDSMFEDATSFSQTLCWELIDQAEVDDMFKGTSGANARCENSAPTPTGRLTSGASVARMCKNKLHLVLSLCSTFYLFTLFLPTFPVTRN
;
A
#
# COMPACT_ATOMS: atom_id res chain seq x y z
N MET A 1 39.20 40.40 45.11
CA MET A 1 39.07 39.31 44.12
C MET A 1 38.53 38.11 44.88
N THR A 2 37.21 37.90 45.02
CA THR A 2 36.33 37.17 44.08
C THR A 2 36.96 35.85 43.62
N ARG A 3 36.39 34.66 43.78
CA ARG A 3 35.08 34.17 44.22
C ARG A 3 35.33 32.69 44.57
N ALA A 4 35.20 32.31 45.83
CA ALA A 4 35.17 30.91 46.27
C ALA A 4 34.18 30.87 47.44
N LEU A 5 33.34 29.83 47.47
CA LEU A 5 32.26 29.59 48.45
C LEU A 5 31.01 30.46 48.22
N VAL A 6 30.09 30.00 47.38
CA VAL A 6 28.65 29.81 47.68
C VAL A 6 28.07 28.99 46.52
N ASN A 7 27.82 27.70 46.75
CA ASN A 7 26.61 26.99 46.30
C ASN A 7 26.62 25.55 46.82
N SER A 8 26.70 25.43 48.15
CA SER A 8 26.28 24.26 48.91
C SER A 8 24.89 24.54 49.49
N ALA A 9 23.88 24.74 48.63
CA ALA A 9 22.48 24.98 49.08
C ALA A 9 21.44 24.92 47.93
N LEU A 10 21.62 24.06 46.91
CA LEU A 10 20.57 23.76 45.91
C LEU A 10 20.42 22.25 45.64
N VAL A 11 20.97 21.43 46.55
CA VAL A 11 20.63 20.01 46.66
C VAL A 11 19.69 19.92 47.85
N THR A 12 18.39 20.07 47.61
CA THR A 12 17.25 19.57 48.40
C THR A 12 16.01 20.42 48.09
N CYS A 13 14.89 19.72 47.90
CA CYS A 13 13.50 20.19 47.85
C CYS A 13 12.89 20.41 46.45
N TYR A 14 11.73 19.76 46.25
CA TYR A 14 10.99 19.41 45.03
C TYR A 14 11.64 18.24 44.24
N LEU A 15 11.35 16.96 44.46
CA LEU A 15 10.07 16.30 44.77
C LEU A 15 10.29 15.16 45.78
N SER A 16 9.89 15.40 47.03
CA SER A 16 9.47 14.34 47.93
C SER A 16 7.97 14.17 47.76
N LEU A 17 7.54 13.17 47.00
CA LEU A 17 6.25 12.49 47.12
C LEU A 17 6.38 11.15 46.37
N SER A 18 6.56 10.09 47.18
CA SER A 18 6.52 8.64 46.87
C SER A 18 7.42 8.12 45.74
N TRP A 19 8.49 7.39 46.11
CA TRP A 19 8.77 6.03 45.62
C TRP A 19 10.09 5.53 46.23
N MET A 20 10.04 5.07 47.49
CA MET A 20 10.80 3.86 47.79
C MET A 20 10.01 2.77 47.05
N ALA A 21 10.43 2.40 45.85
CA ALA A 21 9.91 1.18 45.23
C ALA A 21 10.22 0.06 46.22
N VAL A 22 9.21 -0.39 46.96
CA VAL A 22 9.31 -1.62 47.70
C VAL A 22 9.46 -2.69 46.62
N LEU A 23 10.59 -3.40 46.62
CA LEU A 23 10.80 -4.56 45.77
C LEU A 23 9.52 -5.44 45.84
N GLY A 24 8.83 -5.57 44.71
CA GLY A 24 7.60 -6.36 44.61
C GLY A 24 6.27 -5.59 44.56
N GLU A 25 6.25 -4.27 44.37
CA GLU A 25 5.02 -3.58 43.96
C GLU A 25 4.72 -3.79 42.46
N ALA A 26 3.46 -4.09 42.14
CA ALA A 26 3.01 -4.25 40.76
C ALA A 26 3.09 -2.92 39.99
N PHE A 27 3.56 -3.01 38.74
CA PHE A 27 3.57 -1.92 37.79
C PHE A 27 2.14 -1.56 37.36
N THR A 28 1.93 -0.27 37.16
CA THR A 28 0.72 0.36 36.63
C THR A 28 1.07 1.11 35.34
N ASN A 29 0.05 1.61 34.64
CA ASN A 29 0.27 2.45 33.45
C ASN A 29 1.14 3.70 33.72
N GLN A 30 1.23 4.17 34.97
CA GLN A 30 1.95 5.40 35.32
C GLN A 30 3.47 5.19 35.46
N ASN A 31 3.90 3.99 35.84
CA ASN A 31 5.29 3.74 36.24
C ASN A 31 6.03 2.75 35.33
N ILE A 32 5.34 1.89 34.57
CA ILE A 32 6.01 0.90 33.72
C ILE A 32 6.91 1.55 32.67
N GLY A 33 6.45 2.61 32.01
CA GLY A 33 7.28 3.33 31.03
C GLY A 33 8.51 4.00 31.64
N ILE A 34 8.43 4.43 32.91
CA ILE A 34 9.57 5.02 33.63
C ILE A 34 10.62 3.93 33.89
N ALA A 35 10.20 2.76 34.38
CA ALA A 35 11.10 1.64 34.62
C ALA A 35 11.73 1.11 33.32
N VAL A 36 10.96 1.05 32.22
CA VAL A 36 11.50 0.69 30.91
C VAL A 36 12.55 1.69 30.45
N ASN A 37 12.30 3.00 30.55
CA ASN A 37 13.31 3.99 30.17
C ASN A 37 14.59 3.86 31.02
N GLU A 38 14.45 3.70 32.34
CA GLU A 38 15.57 3.45 33.23
C GLU A 38 16.34 2.19 32.81
N TRP A 39 15.66 1.11 32.40
CA TRP A 39 16.30 -0.13 31.93
C TRP A 39 17.25 0.11 30.75
N PHE A 40 16.88 1.01 29.82
CA PHE A 40 17.72 1.34 28.67
C PHE A 40 18.76 2.44 28.94
N GLU A 41 18.56 3.26 29.97
CA GLU A 41 19.52 4.29 30.39
C GLU A 41 20.62 3.69 31.30
N ASP A 42 20.23 2.90 32.31
CA ASP A 42 21.10 2.20 33.25
C ASP A 42 20.41 0.91 33.76
N SER A 43 20.67 -0.20 33.07
CA SER A 43 20.09 -1.50 33.43
C SER A 43 20.52 -2.01 34.81
N LEU A 44 21.68 -1.60 35.33
CA LEU A 44 22.12 -1.97 36.67
C LEU A 44 21.28 -1.25 37.73
N ASN A 45 21.02 0.06 37.53
CA ASN A 45 20.15 0.82 38.42
C ASN A 45 18.69 0.34 38.33
N ALA A 46 18.18 0.11 37.12
CA ALA A 46 16.85 -0.47 36.92
C ALA A 46 16.69 -1.82 37.63
N THR A 47 17.70 -2.71 37.51
CA THR A 47 17.70 -4.00 38.19
C THR A 47 17.74 -3.84 39.71
N ALA A 48 18.52 -2.89 40.24
CA ALA A 48 18.59 -2.63 41.67
C ALA A 48 17.26 -2.06 42.23
N GLN A 49 16.56 -1.24 41.44
CA GLN A 49 15.33 -0.58 41.86
C GLN A 49 14.08 -1.44 41.67
N TYR A 50 13.98 -2.14 40.54
CA TYR A 50 12.77 -2.83 40.10
C TYR A 50 12.92 -4.36 40.04
N GLY A 51 14.12 -4.88 40.22
CA GLY A 51 14.45 -6.27 39.89
C GLY A 51 14.69 -6.46 38.39
N PRO A 52 15.09 -7.67 37.96
CA PRO A 52 15.29 -7.97 36.54
C PRO A 52 13.96 -7.83 35.79
N ILE A 53 14.00 -7.37 34.54
CA ILE A 53 12.80 -7.10 33.74
C ILE A 53 11.86 -8.31 33.58
N SER A 54 12.43 -9.52 33.53
CA SER A 54 11.67 -10.77 33.50
C SER A 54 10.84 -11.00 34.77
N ASP A 55 11.18 -10.33 35.88
CA ASP A 55 10.53 -10.43 37.19
C ASP A 55 9.46 -9.37 37.48
N TRP A 56 9.27 -8.42 36.57
CA TRP A 56 8.31 -7.34 36.77
C TRP A 56 6.87 -7.83 36.82
N ASP A 57 6.18 -7.51 37.91
CA ASP A 57 4.74 -7.76 38.05
C ASP A 57 3.97 -6.67 37.28
N VAL A 58 3.45 -7.03 36.12
CA VAL A 58 2.67 -6.13 35.25
C VAL A 58 1.16 -6.34 35.38
N THR A 59 0.68 -7.01 36.43
CA THR A 59 -0.74 -7.39 36.58
C THR A 59 -1.70 -6.21 36.66
N LEU A 60 -1.25 -5.00 37.03
CA LEU A 60 -2.09 -3.79 37.06
C LEU A 60 -1.96 -2.93 35.80
N VAL A 61 -1.13 -3.33 34.83
CA VAL A 61 -0.97 -2.62 33.56
C VAL A 61 -2.11 -2.98 32.62
N THR A 62 -2.78 -1.96 32.10
CA THR A 62 -3.85 -2.09 31.11
C THR A 62 -3.45 -1.51 29.75
N ASN A 63 -2.38 -0.70 29.71
CA ASN A 63 -1.87 -0.06 28.50
C ASN A 63 -0.36 -0.31 28.37
N MET A 64 0.03 -1.03 27.31
CA MET A 64 1.42 -1.29 26.93
C MET A 64 1.76 -0.67 25.57
N GLU A 65 0.98 0.32 25.13
CA GLU A 65 1.26 1.03 23.88
C GLU A 65 2.69 1.59 23.88
N VAL A 66 3.38 1.44 22.74
CA VAL A 66 4.73 1.97 22.46
C VAL A 66 5.82 1.64 23.51
N LEU A 67 5.59 0.65 24.39
CA LEU A 67 6.43 0.47 25.59
C LEU A 67 7.91 0.26 25.26
N PHE A 68 8.22 -0.46 24.18
CA PHE A 68 9.56 -0.72 23.69
C PHE A 68 9.83 -0.10 22.31
N LEU A 69 9.02 0.88 21.87
CA LEU A 69 9.18 1.53 20.57
C LEU A 69 10.63 2.01 20.33
N ASP A 70 11.15 1.70 19.14
CA ASP A 70 12.50 2.05 18.67
C ASP A 70 13.65 1.50 19.54
N ARG A 71 13.39 0.51 20.40
CA ARG A 71 14.43 -0.19 21.15
C ARG A 71 15.03 -1.30 20.30
N ILE A 72 15.83 -0.89 19.30
CA ILE A 72 16.40 -1.74 18.24
C ILE A 72 17.01 -3.05 18.79
N SER A 73 17.79 -2.98 19.86
CA SER A 73 18.51 -4.13 20.43
C SER A 73 17.73 -4.89 21.51
N PHE A 74 16.46 -4.55 21.75
CA PHE A 74 15.67 -5.17 22.82
C PHE A 74 15.30 -6.61 22.48
N ASN A 75 15.62 -7.53 23.38
CA ASN A 75 15.26 -8.94 23.26
C ASN A 75 15.26 -9.66 24.63
N GLU A 76 14.81 -8.97 25.67
CA GLU A 76 14.78 -9.52 27.03
C GLU A 76 13.69 -10.59 27.19
N ASP A 77 13.84 -11.47 28.18
CA ASP A 77 12.84 -12.48 28.51
C ASP A 77 11.59 -11.85 29.17
N LEU A 78 10.44 -11.97 28.51
CA LEU A 78 9.14 -11.49 28.99
C LEU A 78 8.14 -12.62 29.27
N SER A 79 8.60 -13.87 29.26
CA SER A 79 7.75 -15.06 29.35
C SER A 79 6.98 -15.20 30.68
N ARG A 80 7.42 -14.49 31.72
CA ARG A 80 6.80 -14.53 33.06
C ARG A 80 5.85 -13.35 33.32
N TRP A 81 5.68 -12.44 32.36
CA TRP A 81 4.74 -11.33 32.49
C TRP A 81 3.30 -11.83 32.46
N THR A 82 2.47 -11.33 33.37
CA THR A 82 1.03 -11.64 33.41
C THR A 82 0.23 -10.51 32.75
N THR A 83 -0.17 -10.71 31.50
CA THR A 83 -0.75 -9.67 30.63
C THR A 83 -2.29 -9.66 30.58
N SER A 84 -2.97 -10.45 31.42
CA SER A 84 -4.43 -10.66 31.36
C SER A 84 -5.28 -9.40 31.55
N ASN A 85 -4.74 -8.31 32.09
CA ASN A 85 -5.44 -7.02 32.21
C ASN A 85 -5.12 -6.03 31.08
N VAL A 86 -4.21 -6.36 30.17
CA VAL A 86 -3.79 -5.47 29.08
C VAL A 86 -4.89 -5.36 28.02
N VAL A 87 -5.19 -4.14 27.62
CA VAL A 87 -6.22 -3.79 26.63
C VAL A 87 -5.62 -3.20 25.36
N LYS A 88 -4.46 -2.53 25.46
CA LYS A 88 -3.77 -1.88 24.33
C LYS A 88 -2.32 -2.34 24.23
N MET A 89 -1.90 -2.77 23.03
CA MET A 89 -0.53 -3.21 22.75
C MET A 89 0.02 -2.63 21.43
N HIS A 90 -0.63 -1.60 20.86
CA HIS A 90 -0.17 -1.05 19.59
C HIS A 90 1.26 -0.52 19.67
N HIS A 91 2.04 -0.79 18.62
CA HIS A 91 3.44 -0.39 18.48
C HIS A 91 4.37 -0.79 19.63
N MET A 92 3.98 -1.76 20.48
CA MET A 92 4.74 -2.13 21.68
C MET A 92 6.19 -2.51 21.37
N PHE A 93 6.44 -3.26 20.28
CA PHE A 93 7.76 -3.69 19.83
C PHE A 93 8.12 -3.14 18.45
N ARG A 94 7.50 -2.02 18.04
CA ARG A 94 7.79 -1.43 16.74
C ARG A 94 9.25 -1.01 16.66
N ASN A 95 9.94 -1.40 15.58
CA ASN A 95 11.36 -1.14 15.32
C ASN A 95 12.30 -1.74 16.39
N CYS A 96 11.86 -2.79 17.10
CA CYS A 96 12.74 -3.67 17.87
C CYS A 96 13.31 -4.77 16.96
N THR A 97 14.25 -4.41 16.09
CA THR A 97 14.71 -5.30 15.00
C THR A 97 15.33 -6.63 15.47
N LEU A 98 15.81 -6.71 16.71
CA LEU A 98 16.38 -7.93 17.31
C LEU A 98 15.40 -8.71 18.21
N PHE A 99 14.16 -8.25 18.36
CA PHE A 99 13.19 -8.86 19.27
C PHE A 99 12.67 -10.22 18.77
N ASP A 100 12.76 -11.24 19.61
CA ASP A 100 12.28 -12.61 19.38
C ASP A 100 12.03 -13.36 20.70
N SER A 101 11.55 -12.64 21.72
CA SER A 101 11.25 -13.20 23.04
C SER A 101 10.04 -14.14 22.98
N ASP A 102 9.96 -15.10 23.91
CA ASP A 102 8.84 -16.03 23.99
C ASP A 102 7.62 -15.35 24.64
N LEU A 103 6.54 -15.26 23.88
CA LEU A 103 5.28 -14.64 24.28
C LEU A 103 4.11 -15.64 24.37
N SER A 104 4.40 -16.94 24.31
CA SER A 104 3.38 -18.00 24.25
C SER A 104 2.50 -18.08 25.52
N SER A 105 3.01 -17.57 26.65
CA SER A 105 2.33 -17.53 27.95
C SER A 105 1.39 -16.34 28.12
N TRP A 106 1.43 -15.36 27.22
CA TRP A 106 0.67 -14.13 27.36
C TRP A 106 -0.83 -14.35 27.18
N ASP A 107 -1.64 -13.73 28.04
CA ASP A 107 -3.09 -13.67 27.90
C ASP A 107 -3.47 -12.35 27.22
N VAL A 108 -3.79 -12.42 25.93
CA VAL A 108 -4.20 -11.28 25.12
C VAL A 108 -5.72 -11.17 24.96
N SER A 109 -6.51 -11.94 25.73
CA SER A 109 -7.97 -12.05 25.57
C SER A 109 -8.77 -10.77 25.86
N ASN A 110 -8.12 -9.76 26.43
CA ASN A 110 -8.68 -8.42 26.69
C ASN A 110 -8.15 -7.33 25.74
N VAL A 111 -7.19 -7.67 24.88
CA VAL A 111 -6.60 -6.71 23.94
C VAL A 111 -7.59 -6.40 22.82
N VAL A 112 -7.73 -5.11 22.51
CA VAL A 112 -8.60 -4.62 21.43
C VAL A 112 -7.83 -3.98 20.27
N ASP A 113 -6.55 -3.69 20.47
CA ASP A 113 -5.68 -2.99 19.52
C ASP A 113 -4.25 -3.54 19.56
N MET A 114 -3.84 -4.16 18.45
CA MET A 114 -2.51 -4.72 18.21
C MET A 114 -1.81 -4.05 17.00
N SER A 115 -2.31 -2.89 16.57
CA SER A 115 -1.80 -2.19 15.39
C SER A 115 -0.29 -1.97 15.48
N GLY A 116 0.44 -2.40 14.46
CA GLY A 116 1.89 -2.30 14.36
C GLY A 116 2.69 -2.86 15.54
N MET A 117 2.15 -3.82 16.31
CA MET A 117 2.79 -4.33 17.53
C MET A 117 4.21 -4.85 17.29
N PHE A 118 4.45 -5.53 16.17
CA PHE A 118 5.75 -6.09 15.75
C PHE A 118 6.25 -5.48 14.43
N ARG A 119 5.78 -4.28 14.08
CA ARG A 119 6.23 -3.59 12.88
C ARG A 119 7.74 -3.36 12.92
N ASP A 120 8.47 -3.64 11.85
CA ASP A 120 9.94 -3.57 11.76
C ASP A 120 10.68 -4.50 12.75
N ALA A 121 10.01 -5.46 13.40
CA ALA A 121 10.65 -6.47 14.25
C ALA A 121 11.27 -7.58 13.39
N GLU A 122 12.30 -7.24 12.62
CA GLU A 122 12.83 -8.08 11.53
C GLU A 122 13.26 -9.50 11.99
N SER A 123 13.69 -9.67 13.23
CA SER A 123 14.12 -10.96 13.79
C SER A 123 13.00 -11.78 14.40
N PHE A 124 11.78 -11.25 14.50
CA PHE A 124 10.67 -11.89 15.22
C PHE A 124 10.19 -13.15 14.50
N THR A 125 10.34 -14.29 15.17
CA THR A 125 9.87 -15.62 14.72
C THR A 125 8.62 -16.07 15.47
N ALA A 126 8.24 -15.33 16.51
CA ALA A 126 7.26 -15.72 17.52
C ALA A 126 7.62 -17.04 18.22
N LYS A 127 8.83 -17.07 18.79
CA LYS A 127 9.35 -18.17 19.59
C LYS A 127 8.31 -18.64 20.63
N GLY A 128 8.13 -19.97 20.73
CA GLY A 128 7.11 -20.58 21.59
C GLY A 128 5.72 -20.70 20.96
N GLY A 129 5.46 -19.96 19.86
CA GLY A 129 4.22 -19.98 19.10
C GLY A 129 3.14 -19.04 19.65
N LEU A 130 2.21 -18.64 18.78
CA LEU A 130 1.10 -17.73 19.11
C LEU A 130 -0.30 -18.38 18.94
N ALA A 131 -0.37 -19.67 18.63
CA ALA A 131 -1.63 -20.37 18.37
C ALA A 131 -2.59 -20.38 19.57
N SER A 132 -2.09 -20.17 20.80
CA SER A 132 -2.87 -20.07 22.04
C SER A 132 -3.52 -18.70 22.25
N TRP A 133 -3.12 -17.68 21.50
CA TRP A 133 -3.62 -16.32 21.69
C TRP A 133 -5.10 -16.20 21.32
N ASN A 134 -5.89 -15.67 22.25
CA ASN A 134 -7.28 -15.32 21.99
C ASN A 134 -7.39 -13.88 21.50
N VAL A 135 -7.40 -13.69 20.17
CA VAL A 135 -7.52 -12.37 19.53
C VAL A 135 -8.95 -11.95 19.19
N SER A 136 -9.98 -12.66 19.70
CA SER A 136 -11.38 -12.45 19.31
C SER A 136 -11.95 -11.05 19.58
N LYS A 137 -11.31 -10.26 20.45
CA LYS A 137 -11.68 -8.87 20.75
C LYS A 137 -10.88 -7.82 19.99
N VAL A 138 -9.83 -8.22 19.26
CA VAL A 138 -8.96 -7.28 18.55
C VAL A 138 -9.72 -6.70 17.36
N LEU A 139 -9.79 -5.37 17.32
CA LEU A 139 -10.48 -4.60 16.28
C LEU A 139 -9.51 -4.07 15.22
N GLN A 140 -8.28 -3.73 15.64
CA GLN A 140 -7.21 -3.16 14.82
C GLN A 140 -6.01 -4.11 14.79
N MET A 141 -5.69 -4.62 13.60
CA MET A 141 -4.54 -5.50 13.33
C MET A 141 -3.64 -4.94 12.22
N ASP A 142 -3.88 -3.69 11.80
CA ASP A 142 -3.12 -3.02 10.76
C ASP A 142 -1.62 -2.99 11.12
N TYR A 143 -0.79 -3.31 10.14
CA TYR A 143 0.66 -3.34 10.22
C TYR A 143 1.26 -4.26 11.31
N MET A 144 0.48 -5.15 11.92
CA MET A 144 0.92 -5.92 13.10
C MET A 144 2.28 -6.61 12.91
N PHE A 145 2.53 -7.17 11.72
CA PHE A 145 3.78 -7.83 11.32
C PHE A 145 4.43 -7.18 10.09
N ASP A 146 4.17 -5.89 9.85
CA ASP A 146 4.79 -5.13 8.76
C ASP A 146 6.32 -5.14 8.91
N ASP A 147 7.05 -5.55 7.88
CA ASP A 147 8.50 -5.78 7.85
C ASP A 147 9.04 -6.74 8.94
N ALA A 148 8.19 -7.61 9.50
CA ALA A 148 8.62 -8.73 10.36
C ALA A 148 9.18 -9.88 9.51
N LYS A 149 10.34 -9.67 8.90
CA LYS A 149 10.93 -10.50 7.83
C LYS A 149 11.11 -11.99 8.16
N LYS A 150 11.19 -12.37 9.44
CA LYS A 150 11.32 -13.77 9.87
C LYS A 150 10.04 -14.38 10.42
N PHE A 151 8.93 -13.65 10.38
CA PHE A 151 7.67 -14.12 10.92
C PHE A 151 7.07 -15.21 10.02
N ASN A 152 6.84 -16.40 10.59
CA ASN A 152 6.14 -17.51 9.93
C ASN A 152 5.46 -18.45 10.95
N ALA A 153 4.97 -17.88 12.05
CA ALA A 153 4.35 -18.65 13.11
C ALA A 153 2.92 -19.09 12.75
N ASP A 154 2.47 -20.20 13.35
CA ASP A 154 1.10 -20.66 13.19
C ASP A 154 0.11 -19.74 13.93
N ILE A 155 -0.78 -19.14 13.15
CA ILE A 155 -1.88 -18.27 13.58
C ILE A 155 -3.23 -18.73 12.99
N SER A 156 -3.30 -19.97 12.50
CA SER A 156 -4.49 -20.53 11.83
C SER A 156 -5.69 -20.68 12.78
N SER A 157 -5.45 -20.74 14.09
CA SER A 157 -6.48 -20.85 15.14
C SER A 157 -7.08 -19.51 15.56
N TRP A 158 -6.54 -18.39 15.08
CA TRP A 158 -6.97 -17.06 15.51
C TRP A 158 -8.40 -16.76 15.06
N VAL A 159 -9.21 -16.25 15.98
CA VAL A 159 -10.57 -15.78 15.69
C VAL A 159 -10.51 -14.29 15.37
N VAL A 160 -10.48 -13.96 14.07
CA VAL A 160 -10.30 -12.57 13.58
C VAL A 160 -11.61 -11.87 13.18
N SER A 161 -12.77 -12.49 13.44
CA SER A 161 -14.11 -12.04 13.01
C SER A 161 -14.56 -10.65 13.53
N SER A 162 -13.76 -10.00 14.36
CA SER A 162 -14.00 -8.66 14.92
C SER A 162 -13.18 -7.57 14.24
N ALA A 163 -12.12 -7.94 13.51
CA ALA A 163 -11.22 -7.00 12.86
C ALA A 163 -11.92 -6.26 11.71
N LYS A 164 -11.61 -4.98 11.56
CA LYS A 164 -12.12 -4.13 10.47
C LYS A 164 -11.04 -3.62 9.53
N ASP A 165 -9.82 -3.46 10.04
CA ASP A 165 -8.65 -3.01 9.29
C ASP A 165 -7.52 -4.06 9.43
N MET A 166 -7.05 -4.56 8.29
CA MET A 166 -5.91 -5.47 8.16
C MET A 166 -4.86 -4.91 7.20
N GLN A 167 -4.86 -3.59 6.99
CA GLN A 167 -3.88 -2.92 6.15
C GLN A 167 -2.46 -3.30 6.54
N GLY A 168 -1.66 -3.74 5.58
CA GLY A 168 -0.24 -4.01 5.77
C GLY A 168 0.10 -5.07 6.83
N MET A 169 -0.87 -5.90 7.28
CA MET A 169 -0.67 -6.79 8.42
C MET A 169 0.56 -7.69 8.28
N PHE A 170 0.85 -8.17 7.06
CA PHE A 170 2.01 -9.00 6.71
C PHE A 170 2.86 -8.35 5.61
N ASN A 171 2.77 -7.04 5.40
CA ASN A 171 3.59 -6.37 4.39
C ASN A 171 5.09 -6.57 4.74
N GLY A 172 5.96 -6.94 3.80
CA GLY A 172 7.37 -7.19 4.05
C GLY A 172 7.70 -8.44 4.88
N ALA A 173 6.70 -9.22 5.34
CA ALA A 173 6.91 -10.51 6.00
C ALA A 173 7.31 -11.58 4.96
N SER A 174 8.53 -11.45 4.43
CA SER A 174 8.97 -12.08 3.17
C SER A 174 8.93 -13.61 3.15
N ILE A 175 9.03 -14.26 4.31
CA ILE A 175 8.98 -15.73 4.44
C ILE A 175 7.63 -16.25 4.96
N PHE A 176 6.63 -15.39 5.14
CA PHE A 176 5.35 -15.77 5.70
C PHE A 176 4.56 -16.69 4.74
N MET A 177 4.17 -17.86 5.24
CA MET A 177 3.45 -18.91 4.50
C MET A 177 2.25 -19.44 5.30
N GLY A 178 1.73 -18.67 6.27
CA GLY A 178 0.73 -19.14 7.22
C GLY A 178 -0.58 -19.59 6.57
N ASP A 179 -1.21 -20.62 7.14
CA ASP A 179 -2.57 -21.04 6.77
C ASP A 179 -3.60 -20.06 7.36
N LEU A 180 -4.33 -19.39 6.47
CA LEU A 180 -5.36 -18.42 6.82
C LEU A 180 -6.77 -18.83 6.35
N SER A 181 -6.93 -20.08 5.89
CA SER A 181 -8.18 -20.58 5.29
C SER A 181 -9.38 -20.49 6.22
N LYS A 182 -9.16 -20.56 7.54
CA LYS A 182 -10.23 -20.53 8.58
C LYS A 182 -10.57 -19.14 9.08
N TRP A 183 -9.91 -18.10 8.58
CA TRP A 183 -10.15 -16.74 9.04
C TRP A 183 -11.47 -16.20 8.51
N ASP A 184 -12.33 -15.74 9.41
CA ASP A 184 -13.53 -14.98 9.05
C ASP A 184 -13.16 -13.50 8.87
N VAL A 185 -12.94 -13.09 7.62
CA VAL A 185 -12.63 -11.71 7.22
C VAL A 185 -13.86 -10.91 6.81
N SER A 186 -15.07 -11.42 7.04
CA SER A 186 -16.33 -10.84 6.52
C SER A 186 -16.63 -9.41 6.98
N LYS A 187 -15.95 -8.89 8.01
CA LYS A 187 -16.10 -7.50 8.49
C LYS A 187 -14.95 -6.58 8.12
N VAL A 188 -13.93 -7.07 7.44
CA VAL A 188 -12.77 -6.27 7.03
C VAL A 188 -13.19 -5.33 5.90
N GLU A 189 -12.88 -4.05 6.06
CA GLU A 189 -13.16 -3.01 5.06
C GLU A 189 -11.89 -2.57 4.31
N ASN A 190 -10.71 -2.79 4.89
CA ASN A 190 -9.41 -2.34 4.36
C ASN A 190 -8.37 -3.49 4.38
N MET A 191 -7.89 -3.89 3.20
CA MET A 191 -6.85 -4.91 3.01
C MET A 191 -5.64 -4.37 2.23
N ASN A 192 -5.48 -3.04 2.18
CA ASN A 192 -4.39 -2.40 1.47
C ASN A 192 -3.03 -2.98 1.91
N GLY A 193 -2.26 -3.54 0.97
CA GLY A 193 -0.93 -4.05 1.22
C GLY A 193 -0.86 -5.23 2.19
N MET A 194 -1.98 -5.92 2.52
CA MET A 194 -1.99 -6.95 3.58
C MET A 194 -0.87 -8.00 3.42
N PHE A 195 -0.55 -8.39 2.19
CA PHE A 195 0.52 -9.32 1.83
C PHE A 195 1.58 -8.69 0.89
N GLY A 196 1.68 -7.36 0.86
CA GLY A 196 2.67 -6.68 0.04
C GLY A 196 4.08 -7.15 0.39
N SER A 197 4.91 -7.53 -0.57
CA SER A 197 6.27 -8.04 -0.38
C SER A 197 6.38 -9.27 0.53
N ALA A 198 5.28 -9.96 0.82
CA ALA A 198 5.28 -11.29 1.43
C ALA A 198 5.64 -12.32 0.36
N GLU A 199 6.92 -12.34 -0.06
CA GLU A 199 7.37 -13.02 -1.28
C GLU A 199 7.01 -14.52 -1.35
N GLY A 200 7.04 -15.21 -0.21
CA GLY A 200 6.70 -16.64 -0.09
C GLY A 200 5.21 -16.97 0.11
N PHE A 201 4.33 -15.97 0.20
CA PHE A 201 2.94 -16.18 0.56
C PHE A 201 2.12 -16.80 -0.59
N ASN A 202 1.45 -17.93 -0.32
CA ASN A 202 0.54 -18.60 -1.25
C ASN A 202 -0.50 -19.49 -0.52
N SER A 203 -1.15 -18.91 0.49
CA SER A 203 -2.15 -19.63 1.32
C SER A 203 -3.50 -19.74 0.62
N ASP A 204 -4.31 -20.73 0.98
CA ASP A 204 -5.69 -20.87 0.47
C ASP A 204 -6.59 -19.77 1.04
N LEU A 205 -7.18 -18.96 0.15
CA LEU A 205 -8.07 -17.83 0.47
C LEU A 205 -9.45 -17.98 -0.18
N SER A 206 -9.77 -19.16 -0.72
CA SER A 206 -10.97 -19.39 -1.53
C SER A 206 -12.28 -19.16 -0.76
N ASP A 207 -12.29 -19.48 0.55
CA ASP A 207 -13.45 -19.31 1.44
C ASP A 207 -13.58 -17.90 2.03
N TRP A 208 -12.67 -16.97 1.72
CA TRP A 208 -12.73 -15.61 2.26
C TRP A 208 -13.91 -14.82 1.70
N ASN A 209 -14.74 -14.28 2.60
CA ASN A 209 -15.77 -13.33 2.25
C ASN A 209 -15.21 -11.90 2.25
N VAL A 210 -14.86 -11.39 1.07
CA VAL A 210 -14.31 -10.03 0.88
C VAL A 210 -15.37 -8.99 0.47
N SER A 211 -16.67 -9.33 0.55
CA SER A 211 -17.75 -8.45 0.06
C SER A 211 -17.84 -7.08 0.74
N ASN A 212 -17.22 -6.87 1.91
CA ASN A 212 -17.18 -5.57 2.59
C ASN A 212 -15.88 -4.77 2.33
N VAL A 213 -14.91 -5.36 1.62
CA VAL A 213 -13.61 -4.73 1.38
C VAL A 213 -13.76 -3.63 0.32
N LYS A 214 -13.26 -2.44 0.64
CA LYS A 214 -13.26 -1.27 -0.27
C LYS A 214 -11.89 -1.01 -0.87
N ASN A 215 -10.82 -1.35 -0.15
CA ASN A 215 -9.44 -1.04 -0.53
C ASN A 215 -8.59 -2.32 -0.57
N MET A 216 -8.15 -2.71 -1.77
CA MET A 216 -7.23 -3.81 -2.04
C MET A 216 -5.92 -3.34 -2.70
N ARG A 217 -5.62 -2.03 -2.63
CA ARG A 217 -4.39 -1.46 -3.20
C ARG A 217 -3.18 -2.27 -2.72
N THR A 218 -2.25 -2.61 -3.60
CA THR A 218 -0.99 -3.29 -3.28
C THR A 218 -1.11 -4.62 -2.50
N MET A 219 -2.29 -5.23 -2.37
CA MET A 219 -2.53 -6.36 -1.44
C MET A 219 -1.55 -7.52 -1.65
N PHE A 220 -1.19 -7.83 -2.89
CA PHE A 220 -0.23 -8.88 -3.27
C PHE A 220 0.98 -8.32 -4.04
N ARG A 221 1.25 -7.01 -3.93
CA ARG A 221 2.40 -6.38 -4.61
C ARG A 221 3.68 -7.09 -4.20
N ASN A 222 4.49 -7.60 -5.12
CA ASN A 222 5.72 -8.37 -4.90
C ASN A 222 5.53 -9.68 -4.10
N ALA A 223 4.30 -10.20 -3.96
CA ALA A 223 4.07 -11.55 -3.46
C ALA A 223 4.38 -12.57 -4.58
N LYS A 224 5.67 -12.77 -4.85
CA LYS A 224 6.19 -13.49 -6.04
C LYS A 224 5.60 -14.89 -6.21
N GLU A 225 5.34 -15.58 -5.10
CA GLU A 225 4.82 -16.95 -5.10
C GLU A 225 3.29 -17.05 -5.13
N PHE A 226 2.57 -15.93 -5.01
CA PHE A 226 1.12 -15.93 -4.88
C PHE A 226 0.44 -16.37 -6.19
N ASN A 227 -0.39 -17.42 -6.08
CA ASN A 227 -1.25 -17.94 -7.15
C ASN A 227 -2.39 -18.79 -6.55
N SER A 228 -2.97 -18.32 -5.44
CA SER A 228 -4.07 -19.00 -4.76
C SER A 228 -5.42 -18.68 -5.40
N ASP A 229 -6.41 -19.57 -5.23
CA ASP A 229 -7.75 -19.39 -5.78
C ASP A 229 -8.47 -18.22 -5.10
N ILE A 230 -8.75 -17.18 -5.89
CA ILE A 230 -9.52 -16.00 -5.49
C ILE A 230 -10.71 -15.74 -6.44
N SER A 231 -11.12 -16.77 -7.17
CA SER A 231 -12.13 -16.66 -8.24
C SER A 231 -13.55 -16.39 -7.73
N LEU A 232 -13.85 -16.75 -6.48
CA LEU A 232 -15.16 -16.58 -5.85
C LEU A 232 -15.30 -15.29 -5.03
N TRP A 233 -14.28 -14.45 -5.02
CA TRP A 233 -14.32 -13.18 -4.30
C TRP A 233 -15.36 -12.22 -4.89
N ASP A 234 -16.23 -11.69 -4.03
CA ASP A 234 -17.16 -10.61 -4.39
C ASP A 234 -16.44 -9.26 -4.27
N THR A 235 -16.02 -8.71 -5.40
CA THR A 235 -15.30 -7.42 -5.49
C THR A 235 -16.20 -6.22 -5.75
N SER A 236 -17.53 -6.38 -5.72
CA SER A 236 -18.49 -5.33 -6.12
C SER A 236 -18.39 -4.03 -5.30
N ASN A 237 -17.87 -4.12 -4.06
CA ASN A 237 -17.64 -2.97 -3.18
C ASN A 237 -16.20 -2.43 -3.22
N VAL A 238 -15.29 -3.02 -4.02
CA VAL A 238 -13.91 -2.55 -4.14
C VAL A 238 -13.87 -1.24 -4.92
N GLU A 239 -13.34 -0.20 -4.28
CA GLU A 239 -13.18 1.14 -4.85
C GLU A 239 -11.78 1.31 -5.48
N THR A 240 -10.75 0.64 -4.95
CA THR A 240 -9.37 0.73 -5.44
C THR A 240 -8.60 -0.59 -5.31
N MET A 241 -7.85 -0.92 -6.36
CA MET A 241 -6.99 -2.11 -6.48
C MET A 241 -5.66 -1.80 -7.18
N THR A 242 -5.24 -0.53 -7.19
CA THR A 242 -3.98 -0.09 -7.82
C THR A 242 -2.80 -0.92 -7.33
N ASP A 243 -1.91 -1.33 -8.23
CA ASP A 243 -0.71 -2.12 -7.95
C ASP A 243 -0.96 -3.48 -7.23
N MET A 244 -2.20 -4.00 -7.20
CA MET A 244 -2.56 -5.16 -6.37
C MET A 244 -1.69 -6.39 -6.66
N PHE A 245 -1.37 -6.67 -7.93
CA PHE A 245 -0.51 -7.79 -8.34
C PHE A 245 0.82 -7.34 -8.95
N TRP A 246 1.23 -6.08 -8.73
CA TRP A 246 2.52 -5.60 -9.24
C TRP A 246 3.67 -6.48 -8.71
N GLY A 247 4.38 -7.18 -9.58
CA GLY A 247 5.49 -8.08 -9.22
C GLY A 247 5.04 -9.42 -8.62
N ALA A 248 3.76 -9.78 -8.69
CA ALA A 248 3.25 -11.11 -8.34
C ALA A 248 3.55 -12.10 -9.48
N GLN A 249 4.82 -12.46 -9.63
CA GLN A 249 5.35 -13.09 -10.84
C GLN A 249 4.69 -14.43 -11.24
N LYS A 250 4.17 -15.20 -10.28
CA LYS A 250 3.47 -16.48 -10.54
C LYS A 250 1.96 -16.36 -10.71
N PHE A 251 1.38 -15.20 -10.44
CA PHE A 251 -0.07 -15.04 -10.44
C PHE A 251 -0.65 -15.20 -11.85
N ASN A 252 -1.59 -16.14 -12.00
CA ASN A 252 -2.32 -16.42 -13.23
C ASN A 252 -3.67 -17.11 -12.93
N ASP A 253 -4.37 -16.66 -11.88
CA ASP A 253 -5.62 -17.26 -11.44
C ASP A 253 -6.86 -16.61 -12.10
N ASN A 254 -8.01 -17.29 -12.00
CA ASN A 254 -9.27 -16.85 -12.61
C ASN A 254 -9.91 -15.69 -11.86
N ILE A 255 -9.73 -14.48 -12.38
CA ILE A 255 -10.39 -13.26 -11.90
C ILE A 255 -11.39 -12.66 -12.91
N GLY A 256 -11.74 -13.43 -13.95
CA GLY A 256 -12.62 -12.95 -15.01
C GLY A 256 -14.08 -12.69 -14.56
N ALA A 257 -14.47 -13.22 -13.40
CA ALA A 257 -15.80 -13.04 -12.80
C ALA A 257 -15.90 -11.86 -11.83
N TRP A 258 -14.79 -11.17 -11.53
CA TRP A 258 -14.78 -10.04 -10.61
C TRP A 258 -15.58 -8.86 -11.15
N ASP A 259 -16.35 -8.21 -10.27
CA ASP A 259 -17.00 -6.94 -10.56
C ASP A 259 -16.01 -5.80 -10.29
N VAL A 260 -15.54 -5.18 -11.37
CA VAL A 260 -14.63 -4.01 -11.34
C VAL A 260 -15.33 -2.72 -11.76
N SER A 261 -16.66 -2.73 -11.89
CA SER A 261 -17.45 -1.61 -12.43
C SER A 261 -17.44 -0.34 -11.56
N SER A 262 -16.96 -0.44 -10.32
CA SER A 262 -16.78 0.69 -9.39
C SER A 262 -15.36 1.27 -9.39
N VAL A 263 -14.39 0.57 -9.98
CA VAL A 263 -12.97 0.95 -9.97
C VAL A 263 -12.71 2.10 -10.95
N THR A 264 -11.95 3.10 -10.50
CA THR A 264 -11.59 4.28 -11.32
C THR A 264 -10.11 4.31 -11.72
N ALA A 265 -9.23 3.60 -11.01
CA ALA A 265 -7.80 3.56 -11.30
C ALA A 265 -7.26 2.13 -11.28
N MET A 266 -6.65 1.69 -12.37
CA MET A 266 -6.06 0.36 -12.55
C MET A 266 -4.54 0.42 -12.77
N ASP A 267 -3.89 1.49 -12.30
CA ASP A 267 -2.45 1.66 -12.49
C ASP A 267 -1.68 0.48 -11.88
N GLY A 268 -0.70 -0.03 -12.62
CA GLY A 268 0.22 -1.09 -12.20
C GLY A 268 -0.43 -2.40 -11.79
N LEU A 269 -1.72 -2.63 -12.09
CA LEU A 269 -2.48 -3.76 -11.53
C LEU A 269 -1.77 -5.10 -11.74
N PHE A 270 -1.16 -5.31 -12.90
CA PHE A 270 -0.39 -6.49 -13.28
C PHE A 270 1.03 -6.14 -13.78
N ASP A 271 1.61 -5.01 -13.36
CA ASP A 271 3.00 -4.68 -13.71
C ASP A 271 3.94 -5.80 -13.23
N ASP A 272 4.92 -6.23 -14.03
CA ASP A 272 5.83 -7.36 -13.75
C ASP A 272 5.13 -8.68 -13.32
N ALA A 273 3.82 -8.87 -13.59
CA ALA A 273 3.10 -10.12 -13.36
C ALA A 273 3.40 -11.12 -14.49
N LEU A 274 4.62 -11.67 -14.46
CA LEU A 274 5.24 -12.39 -15.59
C LEU A 274 4.39 -13.52 -16.18
N ALA A 275 3.65 -14.27 -15.34
CA ALA A 275 2.83 -15.41 -15.75
C ALA A 275 1.39 -15.07 -16.14
N PHE A 276 0.93 -13.83 -15.87
CA PHE A 276 -0.47 -13.48 -15.97
C PHE A 276 -0.96 -13.45 -17.42
N ASN A 277 -1.99 -14.25 -17.73
CA ASN A 277 -2.65 -14.30 -19.04
C ASN A 277 -4.08 -14.87 -18.92
N PHE A 278 -4.85 -14.39 -17.95
CA PHE A 278 -6.23 -14.82 -17.76
C PHE A 278 -7.22 -13.97 -18.57
N ASP A 279 -8.38 -14.53 -18.93
CA ASP A 279 -9.43 -13.86 -19.68
C ASP A 279 -10.12 -12.76 -18.83
N LEU A 280 -9.99 -11.51 -19.28
CA LEU A 280 -10.58 -10.32 -18.66
C LEU A 280 -11.68 -9.68 -19.53
N SER A 281 -12.17 -10.39 -20.56
CA SER A 281 -13.09 -9.84 -21.55
C SER A 281 -14.42 -9.35 -20.96
N ASN A 282 -14.83 -9.87 -19.79
CA ASN A 282 -16.08 -9.51 -19.11
C ASN A 282 -15.94 -8.33 -18.12
N TRP A 283 -14.74 -7.80 -17.91
CA TRP A 283 -14.55 -6.67 -17.00
C TRP A 283 -15.21 -5.39 -17.54
N ASP A 284 -16.06 -4.76 -16.73
CA ASP A 284 -16.59 -3.42 -17.00
C ASP A 284 -15.60 -2.36 -16.53
N VAL A 285 -14.78 -1.86 -17.47
CA VAL A 285 -13.80 -0.81 -17.24
C VAL A 285 -14.31 0.60 -17.58
N SER A 286 -15.62 0.78 -17.80
CA SER A 286 -16.20 2.02 -18.33
C SER A 286 -16.05 3.26 -17.43
N LYS A 287 -15.70 3.07 -16.14
CA LYS A 287 -15.40 4.14 -15.18
C LYS A 287 -13.90 4.36 -14.94
N VAL A 288 -13.04 3.53 -15.52
CA VAL A 288 -11.60 3.65 -15.33
C VAL A 288 -11.08 4.89 -16.04
N THR A 289 -10.32 5.70 -15.33
CA THR A 289 -9.71 6.93 -15.85
C THR A 289 -8.20 6.81 -16.08
N THR A 290 -7.55 5.81 -15.51
CA THR A 290 -6.09 5.60 -15.62
C THR A 290 -5.72 4.12 -15.61
N MET A 291 -4.84 3.73 -16.53
CA MET A 291 -4.33 2.36 -16.74
C MET A 291 -2.80 2.37 -16.90
N LYS A 292 -2.11 3.33 -16.27
CA LYS A 292 -0.65 3.44 -16.35
C LYS A 292 0.00 2.14 -15.92
N LEU A 293 0.98 1.65 -16.67
CA LEU A 293 1.74 0.43 -16.33
C LEU A 293 0.89 -0.85 -16.13
N MET A 294 -0.41 -0.86 -16.45
CA MET A 294 -1.32 -1.93 -16.02
C MET A 294 -0.83 -3.35 -16.36
N PHE A 295 -0.19 -3.52 -17.52
CA PHE A 295 0.43 -4.77 -17.99
C PHE A 295 1.91 -4.56 -18.36
N SER A 296 2.57 -3.55 -17.80
CA SER A 296 4.00 -3.33 -18.00
C SER A 296 4.76 -4.58 -17.54
N ASP A 297 5.71 -5.07 -18.35
CA ASP A 297 6.49 -6.30 -18.13
C ASP A 297 5.67 -7.58 -17.84
N ALA A 298 4.34 -7.59 -18.08
CA ALA A 298 3.48 -8.77 -18.01
C ALA A 298 3.72 -9.67 -19.25
N LYS A 299 4.88 -10.33 -19.28
CA LYS A 299 5.43 -10.98 -20.49
C LYS A 299 4.51 -12.01 -21.14
N ALA A 300 3.72 -12.72 -20.34
CA ALA A 300 2.79 -13.73 -20.82
C ALA A 300 1.45 -13.17 -21.33
N PHE A 301 1.12 -11.92 -21.03
CA PHE A 301 -0.21 -11.36 -21.26
C PHE A 301 -0.52 -11.21 -22.75
N ASN A 302 -1.60 -11.86 -23.20
CA ASN A 302 -2.14 -11.78 -24.56
C ASN A 302 -3.63 -12.16 -24.59
N SER A 303 -4.38 -11.79 -23.54
CA SER A 303 -5.82 -12.06 -23.45
C SER A 303 -6.64 -10.98 -24.15
N ASP A 304 -7.77 -11.36 -24.75
CA ASP A 304 -8.59 -10.45 -25.57
C ASP A 304 -9.32 -9.41 -24.69
N ILE A 305 -8.89 -8.16 -24.82
CA ILE A 305 -9.46 -6.97 -24.18
C ILE A 305 -10.03 -5.99 -25.21
N SER A 306 -10.21 -6.42 -26.46
CA SER A 306 -10.67 -5.58 -27.58
C SER A 306 -12.10 -5.03 -27.42
N GLN A 307 -12.86 -5.55 -26.46
CA GLN A 307 -14.25 -5.15 -26.17
C GLN A 307 -14.39 -4.20 -24.97
N TRP A 308 -13.28 -3.84 -24.31
CA TRP A 308 -13.30 -2.89 -23.21
C TRP A 308 -13.77 -1.49 -23.65
N ASP A 309 -14.61 -0.87 -22.83
CA ASP A 309 -15.02 0.53 -22.97
C ASP A 309 -14.01 1.45 -22.27
N VAL A 310 -13.04 1.96 -23.02
CA VAL A 310 -11.95 2.80 -22.50
C VAL A 310 -12.18 4.30 -22.67
N ARG A 311 -13.42 4.72 -22.97
CA ARG A 311 -13.73 6.13 -23.30
C ARG A 311 -13.44 7.14 -22.20
N GLN A 312 -13.36 6.71 -20.95
CA GLN A 312 -13.02 7.58 -19.82
C GLN A 312 -11.54 7.56 -19.45
N VAL A 313 -10.74 6.68 -20.07
CA VAL A 313 -9.32 6.56 -19.78
C VAL A 313 -8.59 7.78 -20.34
N MET A 314 -7.88 8.48 -19.47
CA MET A 314 -7.05 9.64 -19.80
C MET A 314 -5.57 9.27 -19.89
N ASP A 315 -5.14 8.16 -19.28
CA ASP A 315 -3.73 7.81 -19.17
C ASP A 315 -3.47 6.32 -19.38
N MET A 316 -2.67 6.02 -20.40
CA MET A 316 -2.22 4.68 -20.80
C MET A 316 -0.69 4.60 -20.87
N GLU A 317 0.02 5.51 -20.18
CA GLU A 317 1.48 5.51 -20.13
C GLU A 317 2.01 4.11 -19.78
N ARG A 318 2.86 3.57 -20.65
CA ARG A 318 3.54 2.28 -20.48
C ARG A 318 2.61 1.08 -20.25
N MET A 319 1.32 1.15 -20.61
CA MET A 319 0.33 0.13 -20.29
C MET A 319 0.75 -1.30 -20.70
N PHE A 320 1.40 -1.47 -21.85
CA PHE A 320 1.90 -2.76 -22.37
C PHE A 320 3.41 -2.76 -22.59
N LYS A 321 4.15 -1.85 -21.95
CA LYS A 321 5.61 -1.79 -22.10
C LYS A 321 6.23 -3.13 -21.70
N GLY A 322 7.04 -3.75 -22.55
CA GLY A 322 7.69 -5.03 -22.24
C GLY A 322 6.75 -6.25 -22.17
N ALA A 323 5.45 -6.11 -22.48
CA ALA A 323 4.51 -7.22 -22.61
C ALA A 323 4.80 -8.01 -23.90
N THR A 324 5.84 -8.84 -23.86
CA THR A 324 6.47 -9.39 -25.07
C THR A 324 5.59 -10.27 -25.95
N LEU A 325 4.53 -10.88 -25.41
CA LEU A 325 3.60 -11.72 -26.16
C LEU A 325 2.31 -11.01 -26.59
N PHE A 326 2.10 -9.75 -26.18
CA PHE A 326 0.87 -9.02 -26.46
C PHE A 326 0.76 -8.67 -27.95
N ASP A 327 -0.31 -9.12 -28.61
CA ASP A 327 -0.58 -8.84 -30.03
C ASP A 327 -2.10 -8.75 -30.32
N ILE A 328 -2.86 -8.14 -29.42
CA ILE A 328 -4.32 -7.98 -29.58
C ILE A 328 -4.67 -6.74 -30.39
N ASN A 329 -5.62 -6.87 -31.31
CA ASN A 329 -6.12 -5.74 -32.10
C ASN A 329 -7.06 -4.86 -31.27
N LEU A 330 -6.58 -3.67 -30.92
CA LEU A 330 -7.30 -2.69 -30.11
C LEU A 330 -7.96 -1.57 -30.95
N SER A 331 -8.07 -1.73 -32.26
CA SER A 331 -8.62 -0.69 -33.16
C SER A 331 -10.07 -0.30 -32.87
N ARG A 332 -10.79 -1.07 -32.05
CA ARG A 332 -12.18 -0.79 -31.63
C ARG A 332 -12.27 0.13 -30.42
N TRP A 333 -11.16 0.35 -29.71
CA TRP A 333 -11.13 1.26 -28.57
C TRP A 333 -11.36 2.70 -29.03
N ASP A 334 -12.25 3.39 -28.35
CA ASP A 334 -12.39 4.84 -28.46
C ASP A 334 -11.44 5.49 -27.44
N VAL A 335 -10.31 5.97 -27.94
CA VAL A 335 -9.23 6.57 -27.16
C VAL A 335 -9.25 8.10 -27.21
N SER A 336 -10.38 8.70 -27.58
CA SER A 336 -10.49 10.15 -27.79
C SER A 336 -10.33 11.00 -26.51
N SER A 337 -10.30 10.37 -25.34
CA SER A 337 -10.00 11.02 -24.06
C SER A 337 -8.58 10.79 -23.54
N VAL A 338 -7.78 9.94 -24.19
CA VAL A 338 -6.43 9.61 -23.71
C VAL A 338 -5.48 10.78 -23.99
N GLU A 339 -4.87 11.28 -22.93
CA GLU A 339 -3.88 12.35 -22.93
C GLU A 339 -2.44 11.83 -23.05
N SER A 340 -2.13 10.65 -22.51
CA SER A 340 -0.79 10.05 -22.61
C SER A 340 -0.80 8.58 -23.04
N PHE A 341 -0.01 8.29 -24.08
CA PHE A 341 0.33 6.96 -24.60
C PHE A 341 1.85 6.72 -24.52
N ASP A 342 2.58 7.51 -23.75
CA ASP A 342 4.03 7.45 -23.68
C ASP A 342 4.50 6.02 -23.38
N SER A 343 5.39 5.51 -24.22
CA SER A 343 5.93 4.15 -24.15
C SER A 343 4.88 3.03 -24.06
N MET A 344 3.62 3.24 -24.49
CA MET A 344 2.52 2.28 -24.29
C MET A 344 2.85 0.86 -24.75
N PHE A 345 3.49 0.71 -25.91
CA PHE A 345 3.94 -0.59 -26.47
C PHE A 345 5.47 -0.68 -26.57
N GLU A 346 6.21 0.13 -25.81
CA GLU A 346 7.68 0.09 -25.83
C GLU A 346 8.15 -1.34 -25.50
N ASP A 347 8.98 -1.94 -26.34
CA ASP A 347 9.50 -3.31 -26.20
C ASP A 347 8.43 -4.43 -26.12
N ALA A 348 7.18 -4.17 -26.52
CA ALA A 348 6.16 -5.20 -26.77
C ALA A 348 6.48 -5.93 -28.08
N THR A 349 7.49 -6.81 -28.03
CA THR A 349 8.18 -7.34 -29.23
C THR A 349 7.30 -8.12 -30.21
N SER A 350 6.21 -8.77 -29.75
CA SER A 350 5.27 -9.46 -30.63
C SER A 350 4.18 -8.55 -31.21
N PHE A 351 4.01 -7.34 -30.68
CA PHE A 351 2.94 -6.44 -31.11
C PHE A 351 3.16 -6.03 -32.58
N SER A 352 2.19 -6.38 -33.43
CA SER A 352 2.27 -6.21 -34.88
C SER A 352 1.01 -5.58 -35.48
N GLN A 353 0.10 -5.14 -34.61
CA GLN A 353 -1.16 -4.55 -35.03
C GLN A 353 -0.97 -3.15 -35.62
N THR A 354 -1.76 -2.86 -36.64
CA THR A 354 -1.97 -1.48 -37.11
C THR A 354 -3.26 -0.97 -36.51
N LEU A 355 -3.14 -0.07 -35.54
CA LEU A 355 -4.25 0.55 -34.86
C LEU A 355 -4.87 1.65 -35.70
N CYS A 356 -6.16 1.89 -35.47
CA CYS A 356 -6.98 2.88 -36.17
C CYS A 356 -7.53 3.87 -35.13
N TRP A 357 -6.65 4.67 -34.53
CA TRP A 357 -7.02 5.56 -33.44
C TRP A 357 -6.96 7.04 -33.84
N GLU A 358 -8.04 7.76 -33.54
CA GLU A 358 -8.07 9.23 -33.60
C GLU A 358 -7.57 9.79 -32.27
N LEU A 359 -6.35 10.33 -32.27
CA LEU A 359 -5.71 10.90 -31.08
C LEU A 359 -6.05 12.40 -30.95
N ILE A 360 -6.10 12.90 -29.72
CA ILE A 360 -6.23 14.34 -29.48
C ILE A 360 -4.94 15.08 -29.88
N ASP A 361 -5.07 16.37 -30.23
CA ASP A 361 -3.94 17.18 -30.74
C ASP A 361 -2.74 17.29 -29.77
N GLN A 362 -2.98 17.14 -28.46
CA GLN A 362 -1.96 17.25 -27.40
C GLN A 362 -1.57 15.89 -26.80
N ALA A 363 -1.98 14.77 -27.40
CA ALA A 363 -1.65 13.45 -26.87
C ALA A 363 -0.12 13.25 -26.86
N GLU A 364 0.41 12.83 -25.71
CA GLU A 364 1.79 12.39 -25.55
C GLU A 364 1.92 10.97 -26.14
N VAL A 365 2.89 10.77 -27.03
CA VAL A 365 3.07 9.51 -27.80
C VAL A 365 4.55 9.14 -27.93
N ASP A 366 5.39 9.68 -27.05
CA ASP A 366 6.83 9.48 -27.10
C ASP A 366 7.14 7.99 -26.86
N ASP A 367 8.01 7.42 -27.70
CA ASP A 367 8.40 6.01 -27.66
C ASP A 367 7.24 4.97 -27.71
N MET A 368 6.01 5.38 -28.07
CA MET A 368 4.80 4.54 -28.04
C MET A 368 4.96 3.17 -28.72
N PHE A 369 5.67 3.09 -29.84
CA PHE A 369 5.95 1.86 -30.61
C PHE A 369 7.45 1.52 -30.70
N LYS A 370 8.27 2.03 -29.80
CA LYS A 370 9.71 1.73 -29.80
C LYS A 370 9.94 0.25 -29.50
N GLY A 371 10.81 -0.42 -30.27
CA GLY A 371 11.11 -1.84 -30.03
C GLY A 371 10.01 -2.82 -30.47
N THR A 372 8.97 -2.35 -31.16
CA THR A 372 7.87 -3.18 -31.67
C THR A 372 7.61 -2.94 -33.17
N SER A 373 6.82 -3.80 -33.81
CA SER A 373 6.41 -3.69 -35.22
C SER A 373 5.04 -3.04 -35.42
N GLY A 374 4.32 -2.77 -34.32
CA GLY A 374 3.04 -2.11 -34.36
C GLY A 374 3.11 -0.66 -34.81
N ALA A 375 1.95 -0.14 -35.20
CA ALA A 375 1.81 1.24 -35.65
C ALA A 375 0.40 1.76 -35.41
N ASN A 376 0.24 3.08 -35.43
CA ASN A 376 -1.07 3.72 -35.56
C ASN A 376 -1.21 4.31 -36.98
N ALA A 377 -2.30 3.96 -37.66
CA ALA A 377 -2.65 4.48 -38.98
C ALA A 377 -3.90 5.36 -38.91
N ARG A 378 -4.06 6.23 -39.92
CA ARG A 378 -5.32 6.97 -40.08
C ARG A 378 -6.42 6.02 -40.53
N CYS A 379 -7.58 6.12 -39.88
CA CYS A 379 -8.76 5.38 -40.31
C CYS A 379 -9.22 5.82 -41.70
N GLU A 380 -9.11 4.94 -42.69
CA GLU A 380 -9.75 5.12 -44.00
C GLU A 380 -11.26 4.87 -43.89
N ASN A 381 -11.97 5.76 -43.21
CA ASN A 381 -13.41 5.91 -43.41
C ASN A 381 -13.67 7.03 -44.44
N SER A 382 -13.27 6.79 -45.69
CA SER A 382 -13.89 7.43 -46.85
C SER A 382 -13.69 6.55 -48.09
N ALA A 383 -14.78 6.34 -48.82
CA ALA A 383 -14.90 5.48 -50.00
C ALA A 383 -13.73 5.60 -51.00
N PRO A 384 -13.40 4.53 -51.77
CA PRO A 384 -12.29 4.57 -52.70
C PRO A 384 -12.60 5.55 -53.83
N THR A 385 -11.79 6.61 -53.94
CA THR A 385 -11.70 7.36 -55.20
C THR A 385 -10.57 6.72 -56.00
N PRO A 386 -10.81 6.21 -57.22
CA PRO A 386 -9.80 5.46 -57.94
C PRO A 386 -8.84 6.43 -58.61
N THR A 387 -7.57 6.43 -58.19
CA THR A 387 -6.43 6.60 -59.12
C THR A 387 -5.10 6.27 -58.44
N GLY A 388 -4.51 5.13 -58.82
CA GLY A 388 -3.16 5.07 -59.39
C GLY A 388 -1.94 5.37 -58.52
N ARG A 389 -1.19 4.29 -58.29
CA ARG A 389 0.29 4.14 -58.43
C ARG A 389 1.10 4.00 -57.13
N LEU A 390 1.72 2.82 -57.01
CA LEU A 390 2.71 2.40 -56.02
C LEU A 390 3.95 3.30 -55.98
N THR A 391 4.38 3.69 -54.78
CA THR A 391 5.81 3.73 -54.39
C THR A 391 5.97 3.52 -52.88
N SER A 392 6.96 2.71 -52.53
CA SER A 392 7.48 2.37 -51.20
C SER A 392 7.97 3.56 -50.37
N GLY A 393 7.85 3.47 -49.04
CA GLY A 393 8.65 4.25 -48.10
C GLY A 393 7.95 4.45 -46.76
N ALA A 394 8.42 3.77 -45.72
CA ALA A 394 8.07 4.06 -44.33
C ALA A 394 8.46 5.49 -43.97
N SER A 395 7.52 6.27 -43.46
CA SER A 395 7.76 7.54 -42.77
C SER A 395 6.51 7.93 -41.98
N VAL A 396 6.68 8.13 -40.68
CA VAL A 396 5.69 8.73 -39.77
C VAL A 396 5.48 10.19 -40.20
N ALA A 397 4.36 10.47 -40.86
CA ALA A 397 4.05 11.81 -41.34
C ALA A 397 3.23 12.60 -40.31
N ARG A 398 3.94 13.44 -39.55
CA ARG A 398 3.41 14.58 -38.80
C ARG A 398 2.85 15.60 -39.80
N MET A 399 1.56 15.95 -39.70
CA MET A 399 0.99 17.10 -40.43
C MET A 399 0.13 17.95 -39.49
N CYS A 400 0.69 19.05 -39.01
CA CYS A 400 -0.06 20.18 -38.48
C CYS A 400 -0.97 20.76 -39.57
N LYS A 401 -2.28 20.81 -39.31
CA LYS A 401 -3.19 21.65 -40.09
C LYS A 401 -3.13 23.09 -39.56
N ASN A 402 -2.65 24.01 -40.39
CA ASN A 402 -2.84 25.45 -40.20
C ASN A 402 -4.34 25.77 -40.11
N LYS A 403 -4.82 26.19 -38.94
CA LYS A 403 -6.11 26.88 -38.81
C LYS A 403 -5.85 28.39 -38.79
N LEU A 404 -6.24 29.03 -39.88
CA LEU A 404 -6.37 30.47 -40.01
C LEU A 404 -7.47 30.93 -39.03
N HIS A 405 -7.11 31.59 -37.92
CA HIS A 405 -8.09 32.26 -37.06
C HIS A 405 -7.99 33.78 -37.20
N LEU A 406 -9.10 34.32 -37.69
CA LEU A 406 -9.48 35.72 -37.78
C LEU A 406 -9.34 36.41 -36.40
N VAL A 407 -8.55 37.47 -36.33
CA VAL A 407 -8.50 38.37 -35.17
C VAL A 407 -9.62 39.40 -35.33
N LEU A 408 -10.66 39.31 -34.51
CA LEU A 408 -11.57 40.42 -34.25
C LEU A 408 -11.42 40.81 -32.78
N SER A 409 -10.77 41.97 -32.62
CA SER A 409 -10.63 42.76 -31.41
C SER A 409 -11.96 42.91 -30.67
N LEU A 410 -11.97 42.67 -29.35
CA LEU A 410 -12.78 43.37 -28.34
C LEU A 410 -12.33 42.92 -26.94
N CYS A 411 -11.49 43.73 -26.30
CA CYS A 411 -11.27 43.80 -24.85
C CYS A 411 -11.24 45.32 -24.56
N SER A 412 -11.85 45.89 -23.53
CA SER A 412 -11.73 45.47 -22.14
C SER A 412 -12.80 46.19 -21.31
N THR A 413 -13.43 45.47 -20.38
CA THR A 413 -13.94 46.05 -19.15
C THR A 413 -13.70 45.03 -18.04
N PHE A 414 -12.83 45.34 -17.08
CA PHE A 414 -13.06 44.98 -15.68
C PHE A 414 -12.21 45.87 -14.76
N TYR A 415 -12.91 46.38 -13.74
CA TYR A 415 -12.46 47.18 -12.61
C TYR A 415 -11.40 46.46 -11.74
N LEU A 416 -10.48 47.20 -11.10
CA LEU A 416 -10.50 47.43 -9.63
C LEU A 416 -9.41 48.41 -9.16
N PHE A 417 -9.88 49.48 -8.50
CA PHE A 417 -9.45 50.08 -7.22
C PHE A 417 -7.95 50.14 -6.79
N THR A 418 -7.57 51.37 -6.41
CA THR A 418 -6.67 51.80 -5.29
C THR A 418 -5.15 51.58 -5.44
N LEU A 419 -4.22 52.50 -5.15
CA LEU A 419 -4.13 53.66 -4.24
C LEU A 419 -2.97 54.62 -4.64
N PHE A 420 -3.11 55.88 -4.18
CA PHE A 420 -2.10 56.89 -3.79
C PHE A 420 -1.11 57.51 -4.80
N LEU A 421 -1.32 58.81 -5.04
CA LEU A 421 -0.28 59.84 -5.19
C LEU A 421 -0.70 61.16 -4.45
N PRO A 422 0.23 62.09 -4.16
CA PRO A 422 0.21 62.90 -2.93
C PRO A 422 -0.12 64.41 -3.09
N THR A 423 -0.36 65.03 -1.92
CA THR A 423 -0.07 66.42 -1.47
C THR A 423 -0.76 67.66 -2.08
N PHE A 424 -1.62 68.29 -1.23
CA PHE A 424 -1.76 69.73 -0.84
C PHE A 424 -1.98 70.84 -1.91
N PRO A 425 -2.72 71.95 -1.61
CA PRO A 425 -2.63 72.75 -0.37
C PRO A 425 -3.92 73.39 0.24
N VAL A 426 -3.83 73.61 1.57
CA VAL A 426 -4.16 74.81 2.39
C VAL A 426 -5.37 75.70 2.03
N THR A 427 -6.30 75.89 2.99
CA THR A 427 -6.55 77.19 3.65
C THR A 427 -7.46 77.08 4.87
N ARG A 428 -7.16 77.98 5.82
CA ARG A 428 -7.76 78.22 7.14
C ARG A 428 -9.21 78.71 7.08
N ASN A 429 -10.04 78.30 8.04
CA ASN A 429 -10.47 79.13 9.19
C ASN A 429 -11.22 78.29 10.23
#